data_AF-A0A9D3YXQ4-F1
#
_entry.id   AF-A0A9D3YXQ4-F1
#
_cell.length_a   1.000
_cell.length_b   1.000
_cell.length_c   1.000
_cell.angle_alpha   90.00
_cell.angle_beta   90.00
_cell.angle_gamma   90.00
#
_symmetry.space_group_name_H-M   'P 1'
#
loop_
_entity.id
_entity.type
_entity.pdbx_description
1 polymer ?
#
loop_
_entity_poly.entity_id
_entity_poly.type
_entity_poly.pdbx_seq_one_letter_code
_entity_poly.pdbx_strand_id
1 'polypeptide(L)'
;MGKSRAEIQKAYREILKEKNKEDYLKREREQKRRNYVSSHQLSERDREERNRKNRANLREFYARKRAERAHQDSSQTSVYESRGIEEDTGSETSDERHTRNGGNETDRGRLLVRLDFNEINRGRQKAALKRWKRDRSAAVSRVRILEQERDKLKTKLKSTQRALQRVRKSTESTKHVPSVELTPSKQTERDMEAANLTAEQEKLRRPILLSNVLVSEIRASKKNTPRDKKAAIYNIVARRIAKKYRTIKYLSMKTGLGRNQLGRVNSKVHQIGIKKRLSKLEKNREQVINFMKREDNSRTQPGKSDAKKTATGCKQQVHILTDYLFCI
;
A
#
# COMPACT_ATOMS: atom_id res chain seq x y z
N MET A 1 41.79 -27.42 -0.71
CA MET A 1 40.81 -27.68 -1.80
C MET A 1 40.60 -26.40 -2.57
N GLY A 2 41.08 -26.31 -3.81
CA GLY A 2 40.91 -25.12 -4.66
C GLY A 2 39.45 -24.92 -5.06
N LYS A 3 38.96 -23.67 -5.07
CA LYS A 3 37.60 -23.34 -5.51
C LYS A 3 37.40 -23.75 -6.96
N SER A 4 36.23 -24.31 -7.28
CA SER A 4 35.91 -24.69 -8.66
C SER A 4 35.85 -23.46 -9.58
N ARG A 5 36.18 -23.63 -10.86
CA ARG A 5 36.12 -22.54 -11.87
C ARG A 5 34.75 -21.85 -11.90
N ALA A 6 33.67 -22.61 -11.68
CA ALA A 6 32.31 -22.07 -11.60
C ALA A 6 32.11 -21.18 -10.37
N GLU A 7 32.70 -21.54 -9.24
CA GLU A 7 32.65 -20.77 -7.99
C GLU A 7 33.49 -19.49 -8.11
N ILE A 8 34.67 -19.56 -8.74
CA ILE A 8 35.53 -18.40 -9.02
C ILE A 8 34.77 -17.41 -9.91
N GLN A 9 34.11 -17.89 -10.98
CA GLN A 9 33.31 -17.03 -11.85
C GLN A 9 32.08 -16.45 -11.15
N LYS A 10 31.43 -17.21 -10.26
CA LYS A 10 30.29 -16.74 -9.47
C LYS A 10 30.72 -15.61 -8.53
N ALA A 11 31.82 -15.81 -7.80
CA ALA A 11 32.39 -14.80 -6.91
C ALA A 11 32.81 -13.54 -7.70
N TYR A 12 33.42 -13.70 -8.87
CA TYR A 12 33.76 -12.58 -9.75
C TYR A 12 32.52 -11.78 -10.19
N ARG A 13 31.43 -12.45 -10.55
CA ARG A 13 30.14 -11.80 -10.88
C ARG A 13 29.52 -11.09 -9.69
N GLU A 14 29.64 -11.63 -8.49
CA GLU A 14 29.16 -11.00 -7.26
C GLU A 14 29.94 -9.72 -6.94
N ILE A 15 31.28 -9.76 -7.07
CA ILE A 15 32.15 -8.59 -6.90
C ILE A 15 31.81 -7.49 -7.92
N LEU A 16 31.56 -7.85 -9.18
CA LEU A 16 31.16 -6.89 -10.21
C LEU A 16 29.77 -6.28 -9.95
N LYS A 17 28.84 -7.07 -9.39
CA LYS A 17 27.52 -6.58 -8.98
C LYS A 17 27.59 -5.62 -7.80
N GLU A 18 28.53 -5.83 -6.88
CA GLU A 18 28.75 -4.91 -5.76
C GLU A 18 29.43 -3.61 -6.19
N LYS A 19 30.45 -3.69 -7.06
CA LYS A 19 31.14 -2.51 -7.59
C LYS A 19 30.20 -1.61 -8.43
N ASN A 20 29.36 -2.22 -9.28
CA ASN A 20 28.45 -1.49 -10.18
C ASN A 20 26.98 -1.71 -9.81
N LYS A 21 26.67 -1.60 -8.51
CA LYS A 21 25.36 -1.94 -7.95
C LYS A 21 24.20 -1.18 -8.59
N GLU A 22 24.38 0.11 -8.86
CA GLU A 22 23.32 0.95 -9.42
C GLU A 22 22.99 0.60 -10.87
N ASP A 23 24.01 0.43 -11.71
CA ASP A 23 23.85 0.04 -13.11
C ASP A 23 23.29 -1.36 -13.26
N TYR A 24 23.72 -2.30 -12.41
CA TYR A 24 23.16 -3.64 -12.37
C TYR A 24 21.66 -3.58 -12.03
N LEU A 25 21.28 -2.86 -10.97
CA LEU A 25 19.88 -2.69 -10.58
C LEU A 25 19.05 -1.95 -11.64
N LYS A 26 19.66 -1.06 -12.42
CA LYS A 26 19.00 -0.37 -13.54
C LYS A 26 18.69 -1.33 -14.69
N ARG A 27 19.67 -2.15 -15.12
CA ARG A 27 19.46 -3.19 -16.14
C ARG A 27 18.43 -4.22 -15.71
N GLU A 28 18.45 -4.62 -14.44
CA GLU A 28 17.50 -5.60 -13.87
C GLU A 28 16.07 -5.04 -13.82
N ARG A 29 15.90 -3.76 -13.45
CA ARG A 29 14.60 -3.06 -13.51
C ARG A 29 14.07 -2.96 -14.94
N GLU A 30 14.94 -2.65 -15.90
CA GLU A 30 14.56 -2.52 -17.29
C GLU A 30 14.19 -3.87 -17.91
N GLN A 31 14.93 -4.94 -17.61
CA GLN A 31 14.61 -6.29 -18.01
C GLN A 31 13.26 -6.76 -17.44
N LYS A 32 13.01 -6.49 -16.15
CA LYS A 32 11.72 -6.74 -15.51
C LYS A 32 10.59 -5.96 -16.16
N ARG A 33 10.83 -4.71 -16.55
CA ARG A 33 9.84 -3.86 -17.26
C ARG A 33 9.50 -4.42 -18.64
N ARG A 34 10.52 -4.86 -19.40
CA ARG A 34 10.33 -5.46 -20.74
C ARG A 34 9.52 -6.76 -20.68
N ASN A 35 9.77 -7.57 -19.65
CA ASN A 35 9.11 -8.88 -19.48
C ASN A 35 7.80 -8.79 -18.66
N TYR A 36 7.38 -7.60 -18.25
CA TYR A 36 6.17 -7.43 -17.45
C TYR A 36 4.93 -7.44 -18.33
N VAL A 37 4.12 -8.50 -18.21
CA VAL A 37 2.79 -8.59 -18.83
C VAL A 37 1.73 -8.13 -17.84
N SER A 38 0.88 -7.19 -18.25
CA SER A 38 -0.16 -6.64 -17.37
C SER A 38 -1.25 -7.67 -17.07
N SER A 39 -1.88 -7.58 -15.89
CA SER A 39 -2.86 -8.57 -15.43
C SER A 39 -4.09 -8.71 -16.34
N HIS A 40 -4.45 -7.65 -17.07
CA HIS A 40 -5.57 -7.64 -18.01
C HIS A 40 -5.28 -8.35 -19.35
N GLN A 41 -3.99 -8.55 -19.68
CA GLN A 41 -3.54 -9.24 -20.89
C GLN A 41 -3.31 -10.74 -20.66
N LEU A 42 -3.45 -11.20 -19.41
CA LEU A 42 -3.31 -12.60 -19.05
C LEU A 42 -4.64 -13.32 -19.15
N SER A 43 -4.59 -14.57 -19.59
CA SER A 43 -5.70 -15.51 -19.42
C SER A 43 -6.03 -15.70 -17.94
N GLU A 44 -7.24 -16.18 -17.64
CA GLU A 44 -7.64 -16.46 -16.25
C GLU A 44 -6.72 -17.51 -15.61
N ARG A 45 -6.35 -18.55 -16.36
CA ARG A 45 -5.43 -19.60 -15.93
C ARG A 45 -4.04 -19.06 -15.58
N ASP A 46 -3.47 -18.20 -16.42
CA ASP A 46 -2.15 -17.61 -16.16
C ASP A 46 -2.18 -16.62 -14.99
N ARG A 47 -3.31 -15.93 -14.81
CA ARG A 47 -3.52 -15.02 -13.67
C ARG A 47 -3.58 -15.79 -12.36
N GLU A 48 -4.27 -16.93 -12.33
CA GLU A 48 -4.32 -17.82 -11.18
C GLU A 48 -2.95 -18.42 -10.86
N GLU A 49 -2.22 -18.89 -11.86
CA GLU A 49 -0.88 -19.43 -11.68
C GLU A 49 0.09 -18.37 -11.12
N ARG A 50 0.02 -17.14 -11.65
CA ARG A 50 0.81 -16.00 -11.13
C ARG A 50 0.44 -15.68 -9.69
N ASN A 51 -0.84 -15.68 -9.35
CA ASN A 51 -1.30 -15.44 -7.97
C ASN A 51 -0.84 -16.55 -7.02
N ARG A 52 -0.84 -17.82 -7.47
CA ARG A 52 -0.33 -18.96 -6.71
C ARG A 52 1.17 -18.83 -6.44
N LYS A 53 1.97 -18.52 -7.47
CA LYS A 53 3.42 -18.28 -7.32
C LYS A 53 3.71 -17.12 -6.37
N ASN A 54 2.98 -16.01 -6.50
CA ASN A 54 3.13 -14.86 -5.59
C ASN A 54 2.80 -15.22 -4.14
N ARG A 55 1.75 -16.02 -3.91
CA ARG A 55 1.40 -16.50 -2.55
C ARG A 55 2.49 -17.41 -1.98
N ALA A 56 3.07 -18.30 -2.78
CA ALA A 56 4.17 -19.17 -2.37
C ALA A 56 5.41 -18.34 -1.98
N ASN A 57 5.83 -17.42 -2.85
CA ASN A 57 6.97 -16.53 -2.60
C ASN A 57 6.77 -15.69 -1.33
N LEU A 58 5.54 -15.21 -1.09
CA LEU A 58 5.23 -14.43 0.10
C LEU A 58 5.32 -15.29 1.38
N ARG A 59 4.87 -16.55 1.33
CA ARG A 59 5.01 -17.50 2.45
C ARG A 59 6.48 -17.78 2.75
N GLU A 60 7.29 -18.06 1.74
CA GLU A 60 8.73 -18.27 1.90
C GLU A 60 9.43 -17.04 2.46
N PHE A 61 9.09 -15.84 1.97
CA PHE A 61 9.62 -14.58 2.51
C PHE A 61 9.35 -14.43 4.01
N TYR A 62 8.11 -14.67 4.45
CA TYR A 62 7.77 -14.58 5.86
C TYR A 62 8.39 -15.69 6.70
N ALA A 63 8.55 -16.90 6.15
CA ALA A 63 9.27 -17.98 6.81
C ALA A 63 10.75 -17.62 7.02
N ARG A 64 11.42 -17.10 5.99
CA ARG A 64 12.80 -16.62 6.07
C ARG A 64 12.96 -15.50 7.06
N LYS A 65 12.07 -14.50 7.03
CA LYS A 65 12.09 -13.36 7.96
C LYS A 65 11.84 -13.80 9.41
N ARG A 66 11.04 -14.85 9.62
CA ARG A 66 10.83 -15.43 10.96
C ARG A 66 12.09 -16.16 11.43
N ALA A 67 12.75 -16.93 10.56
CA ALA A 67 14.01 -17.59 10.86
C ALA A 67 15.14 -16.58 11.15
N GLU A 68 15.26 -15.52 10.36
CA GLU A 68 16.24 -14.43 10.59
C GLU A 68 16.05 -13.75 11.96
N ARG A 69 14.79 -13.53 12.37
CA ARG A 69 14.49 -13.00 13.71
C ARG A 69 14.87 -13.98 14.82
N ALA A 70 14.56 -15.26 14.64
CA ALA A 70 14.97 -16.30 15.58
C ALA A 70 16.50 -16.39 15.70
N HIS A 71 17.23 -16.20 14.59
CA HIS A 71 18.69 -16.13 14.58
C HIS A 71 19.25 -14.85 15.19
N GLN A 72 18.56 -13.71 15.07
CA GLN A 72 18.95 -12.47 15.76
C GLN A 72 18.75 -12.58 17.27
N ASP A 73 17.66 -13.21 17.71
CA ASP A 73 17.39 -13.46 19.13
C ASP A 73 18.39 -14.48 19.71
N SER A 74 18.82 -15.48 18.94
CA SER A 74 19.84 -16.44 19.38
C SER A 74 21.27 -15.89 19.33
N SER A 75 21.61 -15.04 18.35
CA SER A 75 22.93 -14.38 18.29
C SER A 75 23.11 -13.27 19.33
N GLN A 76 22.03 -12.57 19.75
CA GLN A 76 22.10 -11.70 20.93
C GLN A 76 22.30 -12.49 22.24
N THR A 77 21.91 -13.77 22.27
CA THR A 77 22.12 -14.64 23.43
C THR A 77 23.52 -15.29 23.41
N SER A 78 24.09 -15.57 22.23
CA SER A 78 25.40 -16.24 22.04
C SER A 78 26.63 -15.33 22.21
N VAL A 79 26.50 -13.99 22.09
CA VAL A 79 27.63 -13.07 22.32
C VAL A 79 28.12 -13.09 23.78
N TYR A 80 27.36 -13.67 24.72
CA TYR A 80 27.82 -13.83 26.11
C TYR A 80 28.41 -15.22 26.44
N GLU A 81 28.33 -16.20 25.53
CA GLU A 81 28.81 -17.57 25.78
C GLU A 81 30.08 -17.94 25.00
N SER A 82 30.50 -17.18 23.99
CA SER A 82 31.68 -17.51 23.16
C SER A 82 32.98 -16.81 23.57
N ARG A 83 33.18 -16.49 24.86
CA ARG A 83 34.51 -16.14 25.39
C ARG A 83 35.03 -17.30 26.23
N GLY A 84 35.67 -18.25 25.56
CA GLY A 84 36.56 -19.22 26.19
C GLY A 84 36.09 -20.66 26.08
N ILE A 85 36.12 -21.21 24.87
CA ILE A 85 36.43 -22.64 24.69
C ILE A 85 37.30 -22.73 23.42
N GLU A 86 38.61 -22.77 23.62
CA GLU A 86 39.51 -23.49 22.70
C GLU A 86 39.47 -24.97 23.10
N GLU A 87 39.36 -25.81 22.09
CA GLU A 87 39.48 -27.26 22.14
C GLU A 87 40.92 -27.63 22.55
N ASP A 88 41.13 -28.68 23.35
CA ASP A 88 41.77 -29.88 22.83
C ASP A 88 41.77 -31.07 23.81
N THR A 89 41.84 -32.23 23.19
CA THR A 89 41.90 -33.63 23.62
C THR A 89 42.82 -33.98 24.80
N GLY A 90 42.46 -35.03 25.54
CA GLY A 90 43.38 -35.75 26.41
C GLY A 90 42.70 -36.81 27.28
N SER A 91 42.75 -38.06 26.83
CA SER A 91 42.36 -39.27 27.56
C SER A 91 43.34 -39.56 28.73
N GLU A 92 42.98 -40.53 29.56
CA GLU A 92 43.78 -41.26 30.56
C GLU A 92 43.80 -40.64 31.98
N THR A 93 42.93 -41.15 32.87
CA THR A 93 43.18 -42.25 33.83
C THR A 93 44.32 -41.98 34.81
N SER A 94 43.90 -41.72 36.05
CA SER A 94 44.48 -42.23 37.30
C SER A 94 45.95 -42.64 37.27
N ASP A 95 46.76 -41.93 38.06
CA ASP A 95 47.76 -42.64 38.83
C ASP A 95 47.94 -42.09 40.24
N GLU A 96 48.24 -43.05 41.08
CA GLU A 96 48.12 -43.10 42.52
C GLU A 96 49.49 -42.84 43.17
N ARG A 97 49.49 -42.44 44.44
CA ARG A 97 50.58 -42.54 45.44
C ARG A 97 51.66 -41.44 45.45
N HIS A 98 51.74 -40.79 46.61
CA HIS A 98 52.87 -40.90 47.56
C HIS A 98 52.48 -40.23 48.89
N THR A 99 52.39 -40.99 50.00
CA THR A 99 53.38 -41.13 51.10
C THR A 99 53.76 -39.79 51.77
N ARG A 100 54.00 -39.63 53.08
CA ARG A 100 53.93 -40.40 54.33
C ARG A 100 54.22 -39.36 55.43
N ASN A 101 53.79 -39.65 56.66
CA ASN A 101 54.35 -39.19 57.96
C ASN A 101 54.24 -37.68 58.26
N GLY A 102 53.97 -37.22 59.48
CA GLY A 102 53.90 -37.79 60.82
C GLY A 102 54.09 -36.64 61.81
N GLY A 103 53.54 -36.71 63.02
CA GLY A 103 53.87 -35.78 64.10
C GLY A 103 52.68 -35.34 64.95
N ASN A 104 52.49 -36.04 66.07
CA ASN A 104 51.72 -35.60 67.21
C ASN A 104 52.41 -34.40 67.88
N GLU A 105 51.65 -33.41 68.37
CA GLU A 105 51.44 -33.18 69.81
C GLU A 105 50.84 -31.80 70.11
N THR A 106 49.86 -31.85 71.02
CA THR A 106 49.44 -30.83 72.00
C THR A 106 48.99 -29.46 71.51
N ASP A 107 47.69 -29.33 71.22
CA ASP A 107 46.92 -28.22 71.80
C ASP A 107 45.44 -28.58 71.99
N ARG A 108 45.05 -28.74 73.26
CA ARG A 108 43.66 -28.94 73.67
C ARG A 108 42.98 -27.58 73.73
N GLY A 109 42.15 -27.26 72.74
CA GLY A 109 41.13 -26.22 72.92
C GLY A 109 40.73 -25.43 71.68
N ARG A 110 40.23 -26.11 70.64
CA ARG A 110 39.23 -25.65 69.64
C ARG A 110 39.28 -26.63 68.46
N LEU A 111 38.13 -27.12 68.01
CA LEU A 111 38.01 -27.80 66.71
C LEU A 111 38.31 -26.78 65.60
N LEU A 112 39.58 -26.63 65.25
CA LEU A 112 40.02 -25.82 64.13
C LEU A 112 39.86 -26.63 62.84
N VAL A 113 38.69 -26.53 62.22
CA VAL A 113 38.49 -27.03 60.87
C VAL A 113 39.20 -26.05 59.92
N ARG A 114 40.36 -26.45 59.40
CA ARG A 114 41.02 -25.73 58.30
C ARG A 114 40.23 -26.01 57.02
N LEU A 115 39.21 -25.19 56.79
CA LEU A 115 38.46 -25.19 55.53
C LEU A 115 39.30 -24.51 54.46
N ASP A 116 39.31 -25.11 53.27
CA ASP A 116 40.12 -24.64 52.17
C ASP A 116 39.64 -23.23 51.75
N PHE A 117 40.53 -22.23 51.82
CA PHE A 117 40.19 -20.81 51.64
C PHE A 117 39.52 -20.56 50.27
N ASN A 118 39.88 -21.40 49.30
CA ASN A 118 39.34 -21.40 47.94
C ASN A 118 37.88 -21.87 47.87
N GLU A 119 37.42 -22.80 48.72
CA GLU A 119 36.03 -23.28 48.69
C GLU A 119 35.05 -22.25 49.28
N ILE A 120 35.42 -21.59 50.38
CA ILE A 120 34.63 -20.52 50.99
C ILE A 120 34.51 -19.32 50.04
N ASN A 121 35.61 -18.94 49.38
CA ASN A 121 35.62 -17.83 48.43
C ASN A 121 34.88 -18.16 47.13
N ARG A 122 34.94 -19.39 46.62
CA ARG A 122 34.15 -19.83 45.45
C ARG A 122 32.64 -19.75 45.73
N GLY A 123 32.19 -20.12 46.92
CA GLY A 123 30.78 -20.01 47.32
C GLY A 123 30.30 -18.55 47.41
N ARG A 124 31.10 -17.67 48.04
CA ARG A 124 30.79 -16.23 48.16
C ARG A 124 30.80 -15.51 46.81
N GLN A 125 31.76 -15.82 45.94
CA GLN A 125 31.84 -15.28 44.57
C GLN A 125 30.66 -15.72 43.70
N LYS A 126 30.23 -17.00 43.78
CA LYS A 126 29.03 -17.49 43.09
C LYS A 126 27.76 -16.79 43.56
N ALA A 127 27.63 -16.54 44.86
CA ALA A 127 26.48 -15.81 45.42
C ALA A 127 26.46 -14.33 44.98
N ALA A 128 27.61 -13.66 44.98
CA ALA A 128 27.75 -12.28 44.49
C ALA A 128 27.42 -12.17 42.99
N LEU A 129 27.93 -13.10 42.18
CA LEU A 129 27.63 -13.16 40.74
C LEU A 129 26.13 -13.39 40.49
N LYS A 130 25.47 -14.23 41.29
CA LYS A 130 24.02 -14.47 41.18
C LYS A 130 23.21 -13.23 41.53
N ARG A 131 23.63 -12.44 42.54
CA ARG A 131 23.02 -11.14 42.86
C ARG A 131 23.20 -10.14 41.73
N TRP A 132 24.42 -9.98 41.24
CA TRP A 132 24.72 -9.08 40.13
C TRP A 132 23.93 -9.41 38.85
N LYS A 133 23.80 -10.71 38.51
CA LYS A 133 22.97 -11.15 37.37
C LYS A 133 21.49 -10.78 37.55
N ARG A 134 20.95 -10.91 38.76
CA ARG A 134 19.57 -10.49 39.06
C ARG A 134 19.39 -8.99 38.96
N ASP A 135 20.30 -8.21 39.53
CA ASP A 135 20.24 -6.75 39.51
C ASP A 135 20.37 -6.21 38.08
N ARG A 136 21.26 -6.82 37.28
CA ARG A 136 21.38 -6.53 35.84
C ARG A 136 20.10 -6.85 35.09
N SER A 137 19.49 -8.00 35.33
CA SER A 137 18.22 -8.38 34.70
C SER A 137 17.07 -7.42 35.08
N ALA A 138 17.00 -7.01 36.34
CA ALA A 138 16.04 -6.03 36.82
C ALA A 138 16.26 -4.65 36.16
N ALA A 139 17.52 -4.21 36.04
CA ALA A 139 17.87 -2.96 35.36
C ALA A 139 17.51 -2.99 33.87
N VAL A 140 17.82 -4.08 33.16
CA VAL A 140 17.46 -4.24 31.74
C VAL A 140 15.94 -4.21 31.56
N SER A 141 15.19 -4.86 32.44
CA SER A 141 13.72 -4.85 32.40
C SER A 141 13.16 -3.43 32.63
N ARG A 142 13.72 -2.67 33.56
CA ARG A 142 13.36 -1.25 33.80
C ARG A 142 13.63 -0.38 32.58
N VAL A 143 14.80 -0.53 31.94
CA VAL A 143 15.14 0.20 30.71
C VAL A 143 14.12 -0.09 29.61
N ARG A 144 13.75 -1.36 29.42
CA ARG A 144 12.74 -1.76 28.42
C ARG A 144 11.36 -1.13 28.69
N ILE A 145 10.94 -1.05 29.95
CA ILE A 145 9.68 -0.40 30.33
C ILE A 145 9.74 1.10 30.00
N LEU A 146 10.83 1.78 30.39
CA LEU A 146 11.02 3.21 30.12
C LEU A 146 11.07 3.52 28.61
N GLU A 147 11.65 2.64 27.80
CA GLU A 147 11.64 2.77 26.34
C GLU A 147 10.22 2.68 25.75
N GLN A 148 9.42 1.73 26.23
CA GLN A 148 8.01 1.61 25.82
C GLN A 148 7.20 2.84 26.23
N GLU A 149 7.41 3.38 27.43
CA GLU A 149 6.77 4.59 27.91
C GLU A 149 7.18 5.82 27.10
N ARG A 150 8.47 5.97 26.78
CA ARG A 150 8.97 7.01 25.89
C ARG A 150 8.27 6.96 24.53
N ASP A 151 8.08 5.77 23.95
CA ASP A 151 7.43 5.63 22.65
C ASP A 151 5.92 5.93 22.72
N LYS A 152 5.24 5.53 23.80
CA LYS A 152 3.87 5.95 24.10
C LYS A 152 3.78 7.47 24.26
N LEU A 153 4.73 8.12 24.91
CA LEU A 153 4.75 9.58 25.06
C LEU A 153 5.03 10.29 23.74
N LYS A 154 5.95 9.78 22.90
CA LYS A 154 6.20 10.31 21.55
C LYS A 154 4.95 10.26 20.68
N THR A 155 4.20 9.15 20.71
CA THR A 155 2.95 9.03 19.95
C THR A 155 1.87 9.98 20.46
N LYS A 156 1.72 10.11 21.79
CA LYS A 156 0.83 11.09 22.42
C LYS A 156 1.19 12.52 22.02
N LEU A 157 2.46 12.90 22.12
CA LEU A 157 2.97 14.22 21.76
C LEU A 157 2.71 14.55 20.28
N LYS A 158 2.92 13.59 19.37
CA LYS A 158 2.60 13.78 17.95
C LYS A 158 1.09 13.97 17.72
N SER A 159 0.26 13.25 18.47
CA SER A 159 -1.19 13.39 18.41
C SER A 159 -1.66 14.76 18.91
N THR A 160 -1.16 15.20 20.07
CA THR A 160 -1.49 16.51 20.65
C THR A 160 -0.98 17.66 19.78
N GLN A 161 0.22 17.55 19.21
CA GLN A 161 0.72 18.52 18.23
C GLN A 161 -0.19 18.63 17.00
N ARG A 162 -0.67 17.51 16.45
CA ARG A 162 -1.63 17.50 15.33
C ARG A 162 -2.99 18.06 15.71
N ALA A 163 -3.41 17.91 16.97
CA ALA A 163 -4.63 18.52 17.47
C ALA A 163 -4.46 20.04 17.60
N LEU A 164 -3.37 20.50 18.20
CA LEU A 164 -3.02 21.92 18.31
C LEU A 164 -2.85 22.58 16.94
N GLN A 165 -2.23 21.92 15.96
CA GLN A 165 -2.15 22.43 14.58
C GLN A 165 -3.54 22.61 13.95
N ARG A 166 -4.48 21.70 14.21
CA ARG A 166 -5.86 21.83 13.72
C ARG A 166 -6.59 23.01 14.37
N VAL A 167 -6.40 23.20 15.68
CA VAL A 167 -6.95 24.35 16.41
C VAL A 167 -6.33 25.65 15.92
N ARG A 168 -5.00 25.73 15.81
CA ARG A 168 -4.28 26.91 15.28
C ARG A 168 -4.73 27.27 13.86
N LYS A 169 -4.85 26.27 12.98
CA LYS A 169 -5.36 26.48 11.62
C LYS A 169 -6.81 26.97 11.62
N SER A 170 -7.63 26.51 12.56
CA SER A 170 -9.01 26.99 12.72
C SER A 170 -9.08 28.42 13.27
N THR A 171 -8.16 28.82 14.16
CA THR A 171 -8.11 30.17 14.73
C THR A 171 -7.46 31.19 13.79
N GLU A 172 -6.47 30.77 12.98
CA GLU A 172 -5.86 31.62 11.94
C GLU A 172 -6.85 31.88 10.79
N SER A 173 -7.73 30.92 10.48
CA SER A 173 -8.82 31.13 9.52
C SER A 173 -9.94 32.06 10.02
N THR A 174 -9.94 32.46 11.30
CA THR A 174 -10.97 33.33 11.88
C THR A 174 -10.74 34.82 11.62
N LYS A 175 -9.55 35.23 11.13
CA LYS A 175 -9.29 36.64 10.75
C LYS A 175 -9.93 37.07 9.43
N HIS A 176 -10.49 36.14 8.66
CA HIS A 176 -11.15 36.44 7.40
C HIS A 176 -12.58 35.91 7.49
N VAL A 177 -13.53 36.70 7.99
CA VAL A 177 -14.93 36.30 8.21
C VAL A 177 -15.46 35.49 7.02
N PRO A 178 -15.54 34.15 7.12
CA PRO A 178 -16.34 33.40 6.19
C PRO A 178 -17.70 33.30 6.85
N SER A 179 -18.78 33.57 6.12
CA SER A 179 -20.06 32.97 6.47
C SER A 179 -19.80 31.50 6.80
N VAL A 180 -19.94 31.10 8.08
CA VAL A 180 -19.58 29.76 8.52
C VAL A 180 -20.58 28.81 7.87
N GLU A 181 -20.25 28.37 6.65
CA GLU A 181 -20.94 27.29 5.97
C GLU A 181 -20.65 26.05 6.81
N LEU A 182 -21.56 25.78 7.76
CA LEU A 182 -21.54 24.57 8.57
C LEU A 182 -21.44 23.38 7.61
N THR A 183 -20.65 22.37 8.00
CA THR A 183 -20.64 21.13 7.23
C THR A 183 -22.06 20.58 7.18
N PRO A 184 -22.50 19.93 6.08
CA PRO A 184 -23.88 19.48 5.95
C PRO A 184 -24.37 18.62 7.13
N SER A 185 -23.46 17.88 7.80
CA SER A 185 -23.78 17.13 9.03
C SER A 185 -24.08 18.05 10.22
N LYS A 186 -23.25 19.08 10.46
CA LYS A 186 -23.50 20.05 11.53
C LYS A 186 -24.70 20.94 11.24
N GLN A 187 -24.92 21.27 9.97
CA GLN A 187 -26.14 21.97 9.55
C GLN A 187 -27.36 21.10 9.83
N THR A 188 -27.30 19.80 9.56
CA THR A 188 -28.39 18.85 9.88
C THR A 188 -28.64 18.75 11.38
N GLU A 189 -27.59 18.71 12.21
CA GLU A 189 -27.74 18.72 13.67
C GLU A 189 -28.42 20.01 14.14
N ARG A 190 -27.97 21.15 13.64
CA ARG A 190 -28.59 22.45 13.93
C ARG A 190 -30.04 22.54 13.46
N ASP A 191 -30.36 22.01 12.28
CA ASP A 191 -31.73 22.04 11.73
C ASP A 191 -32.65 21.08 12.50
N MET A 192 -32.12 19.93 12.97
CA MET A 192 -32.84 19.02 13.86
C MET A 192 -33.11 19.66 15.23
N GLU A 193 -32.10 20.33 15.81
CA GLU A 193 -32.22 21.08 17.06
C GLU A 193 -33.21 22.25 16.93
N ALA A 194 -33.12 23.03 15.85
CA ALA A 194 -34.03 24.14 15.57
C ALA A 194 -35.49 23.69 15.36
N ALA A 195 -35.69 22.47 14.86
CA ALA A 195 -37.00 21.86 14.70
C ALA A 195 -37.48 21.08 15.96
N ASN A 196 -36.74 21.13 17.07
CA ASN A 196 -37.00 20.36 18.30
C ASN A 196 -37.16 18.85 18.07
N LEU A 197 -36.45 18.29 17.08
CA LEU A 197 -36.51 16.87 16.75
C LEU A 197 -35.53 16.09 17.63
N THR A 198 -36.04 15.13 18.40
CA THR A 198 -35.23 14.31 19.32
C THR A 198 -34.48 13.19 18.59
N ALA A 199 -33.49 12.58 19.26
CA ALA A 199 -32.71 11.48 18.70
C ALA A 199 -33.55 10.25 18.28
N GLU A 200 -34.73 10.06 18.89
CA GLU A 200 -35.69 9.00 18.55
C GLU A 200 -36.27 9.15 17.14
N GLN A 201 -36.27 10.38 16.61
CA GLN A 201 -36.69 10.69 15.24
C GLN A 201 -35.54 10.59 14.24
N GLU A 202 -34.58 9.69 14.48
CA GLU A 202 -33.40 9.44 13.63
C GLU A 202 -33.76 9.15 12.16
N LYS A 203 -34.98 8.66 11.91
CA LYS A 203 -35.55 8.45 10.57
C LYS A 203 -35.59 9.74 9.74
N LEU A 204 -35.71 10.91 10.38
CA LEU A 204 -35.74 12.24 9.75
C LEU A 204 -34.33 12.82 9.50
N ARG A 205 -33.33 12.36 10.25
CA ARG A 205 -31.94 12.81 10.12
C ARG A 205 -31.38 12.58 8.72
N ARG A 206 -31.68 11.44 8.10
CA ARG A 206 -31.20 11.10 6.74
C ARG A 206 -31.80 11.98 5.64
N PRO A 207 -33.13 12.23 5.59
CA PRO A 207 -33.68 13.18 4.63
C PRO A 207 -33.15 14.60 4.80
N ILE A 208 -33.03 15.10 6.04
CA ILE A 208 -32.50 16.46 6.31
C ILE A 208 -31.01 16.54 5.93
N LEU A 209 -30.23 15.48 6.21
CA LEU A 209 -28.85 15.41 5.74
C LEU A 209 -28.76 15.44 4.22
N LEU A 210 -29.62 14.68 3.54
CA LEU A 210 -29.64 14.66 2.09
C LEU A 210 -30.00 16.03 1.50
N SER A 211 -31.00 16.73 2.05
CA SER A 211 -31.40 18.05 1.55
C SER A 211 -30.28 19.08 1.74
N ASN A 212 -29.68 19.15 2.93
CA ASN A 212 -28.59 20.07 3.23
C ASN A 212 -27.37 19.84 2.34
N VAL A 213 -27.07 18.56 2.09
CA VAL A 213 -26.01 18.15 1.17
C VAL A 213 -26.29 18.60 -0.27
N LEU A 214 -27.54 18.50 -0.75
CA LEU A 214 -27.89 18.95 -2.10
C LEU A 214 -27.84 20.48 -2.20
N VAL A 215 -28.33 21.19 -1.19
CA VAL A 215 -28.35 22.66 -1.13
C VAL A 215 -26.95 23.24 -1.09
N SER A 216 -26.04 22.70 -0.28
CA SER A 216 -24.65 23.16 -0.21
C SER A 216 -23.97 23.06 -1.58
N GLU A 217 -24.27 22.02 -2.35
CA GLU A 217 -23.65 21.81 -3.65
C GLU A 217 -24.28 22.62 -4.78
N ILE A 218 -25.58 22.87 -4.72
CA ILE A 218 -26.23 23.84 -5.60
C ILE A 218 -25.60 25.23 -5.39
N ARG A 219 -25.29 25.61 -4.15
CA ARG A 219 -24.59 26.86 -3.84
C ARG A 219 -23.14 26.86 -4.33
N ALA A 220 -22.37 25.80 -4.06
CA ALA A 220 -20.95 25.72 -4.46
C ALA A 220 -20.74 25.71 -5.98
N SER A 221 -21.58 24.99 -6.71
CA SER A 221 -21.53 24.90 -8.18
C SER A 221 -22.00 26.16 -8.92
N LYS A 222 -22.87 26.97 -8.31
CA LYS A 222 -23.34 28.24 -8.87
C LYS A 222 -22.19 29.25 -8.99
N LYS A 223 -21.13 29.13 -8.19
CA LYS A 223 -20.12 30.19 -8.05
C LYS A 223 -19.26 30.47 -9.29
N ASN A 224 -19.01 29.55 -10.25
CA ASN A 224 -18.09 29.85 -11.38
C ASN A 224 -18.21 28.95 -12.64
N THR A 225 -19.35 28.29 -12.89
CA THR A 225 -19.46 27.29 -13.98
C THR A 225 -20.42 27.72 -15.09
N PRO A 226 -20.13 27.53 -16.40
CA PRO A 226 -21.08 27.78 -17.48
C PRO A 226 -22.26 26.77 -17.48
N ARG A 227 -23.45 27.21 -17.89
CA ARG A 227 -24.75 26.52 -17.75
C ARG A 227 -24.73 25.06 -18.22
N ASP A 228 -24.07 24.77 -19.33
CA ASP A 228 -24.07 23.43 -19.95
C ASP A 228 -23.17 22.42 -19.21
N LYS A 229 -22.14 22.90 -18.51
CA LYS A 229 -21.23 22.07 -17.72
C LYS A 229 -21.78 21.81 -16.31
N LYS A 230 -22.73 22.62 -15.84
CA LYS A 230 -23.33 22.49 -14.51
C LYS A 230 -24.03 21.14 -14.33
N ALA A 231 -24.84 20.68 -15.29
CA ALA A 231 -25.57 19.41 -15.20
C ALA A 231 -24.65 18.18 -15.05
N ALA A 232 -23.54 18.15 -15.80
CA ALA A 232 -22.56 17.07 -15.70
C ALA A 232 -21.84 17.08 -14.33
N ILE A 233 -21.48 18.27 -13.84
CA ILE A 233 -20.84 18.43 -12.53
C ILE A 233 -21.81 18.07 -11.40
N TYR A 234 -23.09 18.49 -11.48
CA TYR A 234 -24.13 18.11 -10.53
C TYR A 234 -24.26 16.59 -10.38
N ASN A 235 -24.25 15.85 -11.49
CA ASN A 235 -24.35 14.39 -11.46
C ASN A 235 -23.11 13.70 -10.86
N ILE A 236 -21.91 14.22 -11.13
CA ILE A 236 -20.65 13.68 -10.59
C ILE A 236 -20.54 13.97 -9.09
N VAL A 237 -20.88 15.19 -8.69
CA VAL A 237 -20.84 15.69 -7.30
C VAL A 237 -21.88 14.98 -6.45
N ALA A 238 -23.15 14.92 -6.91
CA ALA A 238 -24.22 14.18 -6.23
C ALA A 238 -23.85 12.71 -5.99
N ARG A 239 -23.16 12.04 -6.94
CA ARG A 239 -22.68 10.66 -6.76
C ARG A 239 -21.58 10.56 -5.70
N ARG A 240 -20.50 11.36 -5.80
CA ARG A 240 -19.38 11.30 -4.85
C ARG A 240 -19.85 11.52 -3.43
N ILE A 241 -20.83 12.38 -3.28
CA ILE A 241 -21.35 12.84 -2.01
C ILE A 241 -22.40 11.88 -1.46
N ALA A 242 -23.31 11.36 -2.29
CA ALA A 242 -24.20 10.28 -1.87
C ALA A 242 -23.43 9.03 -1.43
N LYS A 243 -22.26 8.77 -2.05
CA LYS A 243 -21.29 7.76 -1.55
C LYS A 243 -20.67 8.18 -0.22
N LYS A 244 -20.13 9.40 -0.11
CA LYS A 244 -19.45 9.93 1.08
C LYS A 244 -20.33 9.87 2.33
N TYR A 245 -21.58 10.31 2.22
CA TYR A 245 -22.56 10.34 3.32
C TYR A 245 -23.45 9.09 3.38
N ARG A 246 -23.15 8.04 2.59
CA ARG A 246 -23.87 6.76 2.57
C ARG A 246 -25.39 6.87 2.32
N THR A 247 -25.84 7.91 1.62
CA THR A 247 -27.27 8.19 1.36
C THR A 247 -27.83 7.50 0.11
N ILE A 248 -27.02 6.76 -0.66
CA ILE A 248 -27.48 6.08 -1.90
C ILE A 248 -28.63 5.11 -1.65
N LYS A 249 -28.57 4.31 -0.57
CA LYS A 249 -29.65 3.37 -0.24
C LYS A 249 -30.96 4.11 0.00
N TYR A 250 -30.90 5.20 0.76
CA TYR A 250 -32.05 6.04 1.06
C TYR A 250 -32.61 6.71 -0.20
N LEU A 251 -31.73 7.26 -1.05
CA LEU A 251 -32.10 7.87 -2.32
C LEU A 251 -32.80 6.86 -3.24
N SER A 252 -32.28 5.63 -3.33
CA SER A 252 -32.86 4.54 -4.12
C SER A 252 -34.26 4.18 -3.63
N MET A 253 -34.45 4.06 -2.31
CA MET A 253 -35.76 3.76 -1.72
C MET A 253 -36.79 4.88 -1.98
N LYS A 254 -36.38 6.15 -1.93
CA LYS A 254 -37.31 7.29 -2.12
C LYS A 254 -37.60 7.61 -3.58
N THR A 255 -36.67 7.35 -4.48
CA THR A 255 -36.82 7.67 -5.91
C THR A 255 -37.26 6.48 -6.76
N GLY A 256 -37.26 5.26 -6.21
CA GLY A 256 -37.51 4.02 -6.96
C GLY A 256 -36.39 3.66 -7.95
N LEU A 257 -35.35 4.49 -8.07
CA LEU A 257 -34.25 4.26 -8.99
C LEU A 257 -33.33 3.15 -8.45
N GLY A 258 -32.92 2.24 -9.33
CA GLY A 258 -32.05 1.13 -8.96
C GLY A 258 -30.75 1.61 -8.30
N ARG A 259 -30.39 1.04 -7.14
CA ARG A 259 -29.18 1.39 -6.38
C ARG A 259 -27.91 1.36 -7.24
N ASN A 260 -27.84 0.39 -8.16
CA ASN A 260 -26.73 0.25 -9.10
C ASN A 260 -26.71 1.37 -10.14
N GLN A 261 -27.87 1.83 -10.62
CA GLN A 261 -27.97 2.93 -11.56
C GLN A 261 -27.51 4.24 -10.91
N LEU A 262 -27.99 4.53 -9.70
CA LEU A 262 -27.56 5.68 -8.89
C LEU A 262 -26.06 5.65 -8.55
N GLY A 263 -25.50 4.46 -8.36
CA GLY A 263 -24.07 4.26 -8.08
C GLY A 263 -23.15 4.29 -9.31
N ARG A 264 -23.70 4.14 -10.54
CA ARG A 264 -22.96 3.91 -11.80
C ARG A 264 -23.04 5.05 -12.83
N VAL A 265 -23.63 6.22 -12.52
CA VAL A 265 -23.80 7.38 -13.44
C VAL A 265 -22.48 8.06 -13.93
N ASN A 266 -21.34 7.36 -13.96
CA ASN A 266 -20.17 7.78 -14.73
C ASN A 266 -20.25 7.33 -16.20
N SER A 267 -21.20 6.46 -16.56
CA SER A 267 -21.33 6.01 -17.95
C SER A 267 -21.80 7.13 -18.88
N LYS A 268 -22.58 8.13 -18.42
CA LYS A 268 -23.06 9.20 -19.32
C LYS A 268 -21.95 10.11 -19.84
N VAL A 269 -20.92 10.43 -19.04
CA VAL A 269 -19.76 11.22 -19.54
C VAL A 269 -18.93 10.41 -20.54
N HIS A 270 -18.77 9.10 -20.28
CA HIS A 270 -18.09 8.20 -21.22
C HIS A 270 -18.92 8.02 -22.51
N GLN A 271 -20.25 7.89 -22.39
CA GLN A 271 -21.18 7.81 -23.52
C GLN A 271 -21.26 9.13 -24.31
N ILE A 272 -21.15 10.30 -23.66
CA ILE A 272 -21.05 11.59 -24.35
C ILE A 272 -19.72 11.67 -25.11
N GLY A 273 -18.62 11.20 -24.51
CA GLY A 273 -17.32 11.10 -25.19
C GLY A 273 -17.37 10.18 -26.41
N ILE A 274 -18.00 9.01 -26.27
CA ILE A 274 -18.23 8.05 -27.36
C ILE A 274 -19.10 8.69 -28.44
N LYS A 275 -20.23 9.33 -28.10
CA LYS A 275 -21.09 10.03 -29.08
C LYS A 275 -20.36 11.14 -29.82
N LYS A 276 -19.56 11.96 -29.12
CA LYS A 276 -18.75 13.01 -29.77
C LYS A 276 -17.71 12.43 -30.73
N ARG A 277 -17.06 11.32 -30.33
CA ARG A 277 -16.11 10.62 -31.18
C ARG A 277 -16.79 10.01 -32.41
N LEU A 278 -17.95 9.37 -32.24
CA LEU A 278 -18.74 8.81 -33.34
C LEU A 278 -19.19 9.91 -34.31
N SER A 279 -19.72 11.03 -33.81
CA SER A 279 -20.10 12.17 -34.64
C SER A 279 -18.91 12.77 -35.39
N LYS A 280 -17.73 12.84 -34.77
CA LYS A 280 -16.50 13.28 -35.46
C LYS A 280 -16.08 12.29 -36.55
N LEU A 281 -16.20 10.98 -36.29
CA LEU A 281 -15.91 9.94 -37.29
C LEU A 281 -16.89 10.00 -38.46
N GLU A 282 -18.18 10.22 -38.20
CA GLU A 282 -19.20 10.43 -39.24
C GLU A 282 -18.88 11.66 -40.10
N LYS A 283 -18.56 12.80 -39.48
CA LYS A 283 -18.12 14.00 -40.21
C LYS A 283 -16.88 13.76 -41.06
N ASN A 284 -15.87 13.08 -40.51
CA ASN A 284 -14.67 12.73 -41.27
C ASN A 284 -15.00 11.79 -42.44
N ARG A 285 -15.89 10.81 -42.23
CA ARG A 285 -16.35 9.89 -43.28
C ARG A 285 -17.09 10.65 -44.38
N GLU A 286 -17.97 11.57 -44.02
CA GLU A 286 -18.66 12.46 -44.97
C GLU A 286 -17.66 13.33 -45.74
N GLN A 287 -16.66 13.91 -45.07
CA GLN A 287 -15.61 14.68 -45.74
C GLN A 287 -14.81 13.84 -46.74
N VAL A 288 -14.46 12.61 -46.39
CA VAL A 288 -13.78 11.67 -47.31
C VAL A 288 -14.69 11.29 -48.47
N ILE A 289 -15.96 10.97 -48.21
CA ILE A 289 -16.92 10.65 -49.28
C ILE A 289 -17.10 11.85 -50.21
N ASN A 290 -17.24 13.06 -49.66
CA ASN A 290 -17.38 14.28 -50.43
C ASN A 290 -16.11 14.57 -51.22
N PHE A 291 -14.92 14.35 -50.66
CA PHE A 291 -13.65 14.44 -51.38
C PHE A 291 -13.58 13.45 -52.56
N MET A 292 -13.94 12.20 -52.34
CA MET A 292 -13.94 11.18 -53.38
C MET A 292 -14.98 11.45 -54.48
N LYS A 293 -16.09 12.12 -54.14
CA LYS A 293 -17.17 12.45 -55.09
C LYS A 293 -16.99 13.77 -55.83
N ARG A 294 -16.00 14.59 -55.50
CA ARG A 294 -15.78 15.84 -56.24
C ARG A 294 -15.44 15.53 -57.69
N GLU A 295 -15.88 16.39 -58.60
CA GLU A 295 -15.72 16.20 -60.05
C GLU A 295 -14.25 16.28 -60.51
N ASP A 296 -13.40 16.98 -59.76
CA ASP A 296 -11.95 17.07 -59.98
C ASP A 296 -11.22 15.76 -59.61
N ASN A 297 -11.73 15.02 -58.62
CA ASN A 297 -11.11 13.81 -58.08
C ASN A 297 -11.77 12.51 -58.58
N SER A 298 -13.02 12.55 -59.05
CA SER A 298 -13.65 11.40 -59.69
C SER A 298 -14.67 11.75 -60.75
N ARG A 299 -14.78 10.89 -61.76
CA ARG A 299 -15.81 10.96 -62.81
C ARG A 299 -16.81 9.84 -62.64
N THR A 300 -18.10 10.16 -62.70
CA THR A 300 -19.18 9.17 -62.79
C THR A 300 -19.12 8.47 -64.15
N GLN A 301 -19.24 7.15 -64.16
CA GLN A 301 -19.43 6.44 -65.43
C GLN A 301 -20.89 6.57 -65.90
N PRO A 302 -21.14 6.85 -67.19
CA PRO A 302 -22.49 7.10 -67.71
C PRO A 302 -23.31 5.81 -67.94
N GLY A 303 -22.73 4.62 -67.82
CA GLY A 303 -23.39 3.36 -68.17
C GLY A 303 -24.46 2.91 -67.18
N LYS A 304 -25.56 2.34 -67.70
CA LYS A 304 -26.63 1.72 -66.88
C LYS A 304 -26.14 0.49 -66.10
N SER A 305 -25.08 -0.18 -66.58
CA SER A 305 -24.39 -1.29 -65.91
C SER A 305 -23.63 -0.86 -64.66
N ASP A 306 -23.29 0.43 -64.56
CA ASP A 306 -22.36 0.96 -63.57
C ASP A 306 -23.10 1.46 -62.32
N ALA A 307 -24.44 1.36 -62.32
CA ALA A 307 -25.30 1.58 -61.17
C ALA A 307 -25.65 0.23 -60.52
N LYS A 308 -25.01 -0.09 -59.39
CA LYS A 308 -25.29 -1.31 -58.62
C LYS A 308 -26.24 -1.03 -57.46
N LYS A 309 -27.21 -1.90 -57.24
CA LYS A 309 -28.06 -1.85 -56.03
C LYS A 309 -27.33 -2.59 -54.90
N THR A 310 -27.17 -1.92 -53.76
CA THR A 310 -26.69 -2.55 -52.53
C THR A 310 -27.80 -3.44 -51.93
N ALA A 311 -27.43 -4.41 -51.09
CA ALA A 311 -28.38 -5.29 -50.37
C ALA A 311 -29.44 -4.53 -49.55
N THR A 312 -29.19 -3.27 -49.19
CA THR A 312 -30.13 -2.36 -48.51
C THR A 312 -31.07 -1.60 -49.46
N GLY A 313 -31.07 -1.90 -50.77
CA GLY A 313 -31.93 -1.28 -51.78
C GLY A 313 -31.44 0.07 -52.33
N CYS A 314 -30.35 0.62 -51.80
CA CYS A 314 -29.77 1.88 -52.28
C CYS A 314 -29.04 1.68 -53.62
N LYS A 315 -29.27 2.56 -54.60
CA LYS A 315 -28.50 2.59 -55.86
C LYS A 315 -27.16 3.31 -55.63
N GLN A 316 -26.06 2.66 -55.99
CA GLN A 316 -24.71 3.22 -55.95
C GLN A 316 -24.16 3.32 -57.37
N GLN A 317 -23.73 4.51 -57.78
CA GLN A 317 -23.03 4.75 -59.05
C GLN A 317 -21.54 4.47 -58.87
N VAL A 318 -20.92 3.81 -59.84
CA VAL A 318 -19.46 3.67 -59.88
C VAL A 318 -18.82 5.00 -60.29
N HIS A 319 -17.85 5.44 -59.50
CA HIS A 319 -16.99 6.59 -59.78
C HIS A 319 -15.57 6.09 -60.08
N ILE A 320 -14.91 6.66 -61.08
CA ILE A 320 -13.50 6.42 -61.39
C ILE A 320 -12.70 7.61 -60.89
N LEU A 321 -11.65 7.36 -60.11
CA LEU A 321 -10.78 8.43 -59.63
C LEU A 321 -9.89 8.93 -60.77
N THR A 322 -9.82 10.25 -60.94
CA THR A 322 -9.18 10.92 -62.08
C THR A 322 -7.66 11.06 -61.91
N ASP A 323 -7.17 11.19 -60.67
CA ASP A 323 -5.77 11.57 -60.38
C ASP A 323 -4.80 10.41 -60.08
N TYR A 324 -5.28 9.16 -60.02
CA TYR A 324 -4.43 8.00 -59.65
C TYR A 324 -4.10 7.07 -60.83
N LEU A 325 -4.36 7.50 -62.06
CA LEU A 325 -4.18 6.69 -63.28
C LEU A 325 -2.97 7.09 -64.14
N PHE A 326 -2.20 8.14 -63.77
CA PHE A 326 -1.06 8.65 -64.55
C PHE A 326 0.30 8.52 -63.83
N CYS A 327 0.51 7.45 -63.07
CA CYS A 327 1.84 7.05 -62.58
C CYS A 327 2.08 5.55 -62.84
N ILE A 328 2.11 5.14 -64.12
CA ILE A 328 2.84 3.97 -64.63
C ILE A 328 3.45 4.36 -65.97
#